data_AF-A0A1J4ZDN1-F1
#
_entry.id   AF-A0A1J4ZDN1-F1
#
_cell.length_a   1.000
_cell.length_b   1.000
_cell.length_c   1.000
_cell.angle_alpha   90.00
_cell.angle_beta   90.00
_cell.angle_gamma   90.00
#
_symmetry.space_group_name_H-M   'P 1'
#
loop_
_entity.id
_entity.type
_entity.pdbx_description
1 polymer ?
#
loop_
_entity_poly.entity_id
_entity_poly.type
_entity_poly.pdbx_seq_one_letter_code
_entity_poly.pdbx_strand_id
1 'polypeptide(L)'
;MKIQPFVEKLQGTKTYEEFQQKYKGAFLIAGFFVLDYESGQNISQIDYYIPKEKKVAAFNISQESVNFKVLEMLNEKIPEKLDIKTNVDLDALRGILEDEMKNRSISDEIKKIIAVIQTIEGRKVWTINCVLSGMEILKAHVDDESKTVLSMERASVVEFLKKIPMNPAGQPAKTEPSKKDIDAQLKQLDQLKEVLEKEKAKLEKKTKK
;
A
#
# COMPACT_ATOMS: atom_id res chain seq x y z
N MET A 1 -15.81 1.27 6.86
CA MET A 1 -14.92 1.64 7.96
C MET A 1 -14.02 2.78 7.50
N LYS A 2 -13.99 3.89 8.25
CA LYS A 2 -13.10 5.03 7.98
C LYS A 2 -11.69 4.80 8.52
N ILE A 3 -10.74 5.69 8.23
CA ILE A 3 -9.38 5.58 8.80
C ILE A 3 -9.32 5.98 10.28
N GLN A 4 -10.26 6.81 10.74
CA GLN A 4 -10.27 7.39 12.07
C GLN A 4 -10.14 6.35 13.21
N PRO A 5 -10.89 5.23 13.22
CA PRO A 5 -10.75 4.22 14.27
C PRO A 5 -9.36 3.58 14.35
N PHE A 6 -8.64 3.48 13.24
CA PHE A 6 -7.27 2.94 13.22
C PHE A 6 -6.29 3.92 13.86
N VAL A 7 -6.45 5.21 13.57
CA VAL A 7 -5.64 6.27 14.16
C VAL A 7 -5.91 6.37 15.65
N GLU A 8 -7.17 6.35 16.07
CA GLU A 8 -7.57 6.36 17.49
C GLU A 8 -7.04 5.14 18.24
N LYS A 9 -7.16 3.93 17.66
CA LYS A 9 -6.58 2.71 18.22
C LYS A 9 -5.08 2.85 18.42
N LEU A 10 -4.35 3.38 17.43
CA LEU A 10 -2.92 3.62 17.52
C LEU A 10 -2.58 4.63 18.62
N GLN A 11 -3.33 5.74 18.69
CA GLN A 11 -3.11 6.80 19.67
C GLN A 11 -3.27 6.31 21.11
N GLY A 12 -4.10 5.30 21.36
CA GLY A 12 -4.26 4.67 22.67
C GLY A 12 -3.14 3.70 23.05
N THR A 13 -2.09 3.53 22.24
CA THR A 13 -0.98 2.60 22.53
C THR A 13 0.24 3.30 23.12
N LYS A 14 0.91 2.62 24.07
CA LYS A 14 2.20 3.09 24.64
C LYS A 14 3.26 3.34 23.56
N THR A 15 3.29 2.50 22.53
CA THR A 15 4.22 2.64 21.40
C THR A 15 4.05 3.98 20.68
N TYR A 16 2.81 4.45 20.54
CA TYR A 16 2.54 5.76 19.94
C TYR A 16 2.92 6.92 20.87
N GLU A 17 2.66 6.78 22.17
CA GLU A 17 3.08 7.78 23.17
C GLU A 17 4.61 7.97 23.17
N GLU A 18 5.36 6.86 23.21
CA GLU A 18 6.82 6.85 23.12
C GLU A 18 7.32 7.47 21.81
N PHE A 19 6.65 7.14 20.69
CA PHE A 19 6.94 7.74 19.39
C PHE A 19 6.76 9.25 19.39
N GLN A 20 5.63 9.76 19.90
CA GLN A 20 5.36 11.21 19.96
C GLN A 20 6.35 11.95 20.86
N GLN A 21 6.77 11.33 21.97
CA GLN A 21 7.80 11.90 22.84
C GLN A 21 9.16 11.99 22.13
N LYS A 22 9.54 10.93 21.39
CA LYS A 22 10.82 10.85 20.68
C LYS A 22 10.86 11.76 19.44
N TYR A 23 9.80 11.76 18.64
CA TYR A 23 9.74 12.45 17.34
C TYR A 23 8.74 13.61 17.36
N LYS A 24 9.03 14.61 18.18
CA LYS A 24 8.23 15.84 18.25
C LYS A 24 8.13 16.51 16.88
N GLY A 25 6.90 16.74 16.43
CA GLY A 25 6.60 17.33 15.13
C GLY A 25 6.36 16.31 14.01
N ALA A 26 6.35 15.01 14.31
CA ALA A 26 5.87 14.02 13.37
C ALA A 26 4.37 14.20 13.09
N PHE A 27 3.94 13.96 11.85
CA PHE A 27 2.54 14.15 11.45
C PHE A 27 2.07 13.03 10.53
N LEU A 28 0.77 12.72 10.59
CA LEU A 28 0.12 11.71 9.76
C LEU A 28 0.22 12.10 8.28
N ILE A 29 0.62 11.16 7.43
CA ILE A 29 0.78 11.39 5.99
C ILE A 29 -0.01 10.42 5.12
N ALA A 30 -0.19 9.19 5.59
CA ALA A 30 -0.90 8.18 4.81
C ALA A 30 -1.52 7.11 5.70
N GLY A 31 -2.56 6.48 5.17
CA GLY A 31 -3.08 5.21 5.65
C GLY A 31 -3.00 4.19 4.52
N PHE A 32 -2.35 3.07 4.78
CA PHE A 32 -2.18 1.95 3.85
C PHE A 32 -3.02 0.77 4.33
N PHE A 33 -3.86 0.25 3.44
CA PHE A 33 -4.82 -0.81 3.76
C PHE A 33 -4.76 -1.89 2.69
N VAL A 34 -4.65 -3.14 3.12
CA VAL A 34 -4.85 -4.30 2.25
C VAL A 34 -6.14 -4.98 2.69
N LEU A 35 -7.11 -5.04 1.80
CA LEU A 35 -8.34 -5.78 1.97
C LEU A 35 -8.22 -7.04 1.12
N ASP A 36 -8.01 -8.18 1.77
CA ASP A 36 -7.88 -9.47 1.10
C ASP A 36 -9.22 -10.23 1.20
N TYR A 37 -9.96 -10.28 0.10
CA TYR A 37 -11.27 -10.94 0.07
C TYR A 37 -11.16 -12.46 -0.14
N GLU A 38 -9.98 -12.98 -0.45
CA GLU A 38 -9.76 -14.41 -0.61
C GLU A 38 -9.35 -15.07 0.70
N SER A 39 -8.36 -14.49 1.39
CA SER A 39 -7.84 -15.04 2.65
C SER A 39 -8.49 -14.44 3.89
N GLY A 40 -9.15 -13.28 3.77
CA GLY A 40 -9.67 -12.50 4.90
C GLY A 40 -8.58 -11.79 5.71
N GLN A 41 -7.30 -11.89 5.31
CA GLN A 41 -6.19 -11.27 6.01
C GLN A 41 -6.05 -9.80 5.62
N ASN A 42 -6.67 -8.94 6.43
CA ASN A 42 -6.57 -7.50 6.23
C ASN A 42 -5.34 -6.93 6.93
N ILE A 43 -4.63 -6.05 6.24
CA ILE A 43 -3.48 -5.31 6.79
C ILE A 43 -3.88 -3.84 6.89
N SER A 44 -3.56 -3.20 8.01
CA SER A 44 -3.75 -1.78 8.20
C SER A 44 -2.46 -1.17 8.70
N GLN A 45 -1.96 -0.17 8.00
CA GLN A 45 -0.74 0.54 8.34
C GLN A 45 -1.03 2.04 8.34
N ILE A 46 -0.56 2.73 9.38
CA ILE A 46 -0.67 4.19 9.50
C ILE A 46 0.74 4.78 9.47
N ASP A 47 0.96 5.73 8.57
CA ASP A 47 2.27 6.30 8.30
C ASP A 47 2.38 7.75 8.78
N TYR A 48 3.43 8.02 9.55
CA TYR A 48 3.78 9.35 10.04
C TYR A 48 5.10 9.81 9.43
N TYR A 49 5.17 11.04 8.95
CA TYR A 49 6.42 11.64 8.54
C TYR A 49 7.17 12.23 9.72
N ILE A 50 8.49 12.04 9.78
CA ILE A 50 9.40 12.60 10.78
C ILE A 50 10.26 13.67 10.10
N PRO A 51 9.92 14.96 10.20
CA PRO A 51 10.60 16.02 9.43
C PRO A 51 12.09 16.15 9.70
N LYS A 52 12.50 15.93 10.96
CA LYS A 52 13.92 16.05 11.37
C LYS A 52 14.82 14.99 10.73
N GLU A 53 14.29 13.79 10.53
CA GLU A 53 15.05 12.66 10.02
C GLU A 53 14.79 12.41 8.53
N LYS A 54 13.77 13.07 7.95
CA LYS A 54 13.27 12.81 6.59
C LYS A 54 12.88 11.34 6.37
N LYS A 55 12.29 10.73 7.41
CA LYS A 55 11.88 9.32 7.43
C LYS A 55 10.39 9.17 7.64
N VAL A 56 9.88 7.97 7.36
CA VAL A 56 8.50 7.58 7.61
C VAL A 56 8.45 6.56 8.73
N ALA A 57 7.67 6.84 9.76
CA ALA A 57 7.29 5.90 10.79
C ALA A 57 6.02 5.15 10.35
N ALA A 58 6.17 3.86 10.07
CA ALA A 58 5.09 2.96 9.67
C ALA A 58 4.61 2.15 10.88
N PHE A 59 3.32 2.29 11.20
CA PHE A 59 2.66 1.54 12.26
C PHE A 59 1.74 0.49 11.66
N ASN A 60 2.16 -0.77 11.69
CA ASN A 60 1.35 -1.90 11.26
C ASN A 60 0.42 -2.31 12.41
N ILE A 61 -0.87 -2.11 12.23
CA ILE A 61 -1.92 -2.38 13.22
C ILE A 61 -2.54 -3.73 12.89
N SER A 62 -2.28 -4.72 13.75
CA SER A 62 -2.97 -6.01 13.72
C SER A 62 -4.04 -6.07 14.81
N GLN A 63 -4.76 -7.20 14.91
CA GLN A 63 -5.72 -7.41 15.99
C GLN A 63 -5.03 -7.42 17.36
N GLU A 64 -3.87 -8.06 17.46
CA GLU A 64 -3.20 -8.36 18.73
C GLU A 64 -2.01 -7.44 19.04
N SER A 65 -1.41 -6.80 18.02
CA SER A 65 -0.18 -6.00 18.20
C SER A 65 -0.09 -4.82 17.25
N VAL A 66 0.66 -3.80 17.68
CA VAL A 66 1.11 -2.69 16.83
C VAL A 66 2.61 -2.86 16.61
N ASN A 67 3.01 -3.04 15.36
CA ASN A 67 4.41 -3.12 14.97
C ASN A 67 4.88 -1.78 14.40
N PHE A 68 5.93 -1.22 15.01
CA PHE A 68 6.51 0.06 14.62
C PHE A 68 7.80 -0.15 13.84
N LYS A 69 7.94 0.53 12.70
CA LYS A 69 9.17 0.57 11.90
C LYS A 69 9.41 1.97 11.38
N VAL A 70 10.69 2.37 11.31
CA VAL A 70 11.11 3.60 10.63
C VAL A 70 11.70 3.20 9.29
N LEU A 71 11.22 3.83 8.22
CA LEU A 71 11.57 3.58 6.83
C LEU A 71 12.19 4.84 6.23
N GLU A 72 13.16 4.64 5.34
CA GLU A 72 13.70 5.73 4.52
C GLU A 72 12.67 6.15 3.47
N MET A 73 12.61 7.44 3.15
CA MET A 73 11.80 7.89 2.02
C MET A 73 12.46 7.51 0.71
N LEU A 74 11.64 7.04 -0.24
CA LEU A 74 12.09 6.77 -1.61
C LEU A 74 12.32 8.06 -2.42
N ASN A 75 11.65 9.14 -2.04
CA ASN A 75 11.68 10.43 -2.73
C ASN A 75 12.02 11.56 -1.74
N GLU A 76 12.69 12.62 -2.22
CA GLU A 76 13.01 13.78 -1.38
C GLU A 76 11.82 14.73 -1.14
N LYS A 77 10.70 14.52 -1.84
CA LYS A 77 9.50 15.35 -1.70
C LYS A 77 8.88 15.15 -0.31
N ILE A 78 8.75 16.25 0.43
CA ILE A 78 8.08 16.25 1.73
C ILE A 78 6.60 15.94 1.51
N PRO A 79 6.05 14.90 2.16
CA PRO A 79 4.64 14.57 2.06
C PRO A 79 3.75 15.61 2.74
N GLU A 80 2.54 15.77 2.22
CA GLU A 80 1.53 16.63 2.83
C GLU A 80 0.89 15.96 4.04
N LYS A 81 0.46 16.77 5.01
CA LYS A 81 -0.23 16.26 6.18
C LYS A 81 -1.62 15.75 5.78
N LEU A 82 -1.94 14.55 6.24
CA LEU A 82 -3.26 13.96 6.10
C LEU A 82 -4.12 14.30 7.32
N ASP A 83 -5.33 14.78 7.06
CA ASP A 83 -6.36 14.91 8.10
C ASP A 83 -7.01 13.54 8.35
N ILE A 84 -7.27 13.23 9.62
CA ILE A 84 -7.82 11.96 10.09
C ILE A 84 -9.27 11.79 9.59
N LYS A 85 -9.99 12.89 9.36
CA LYS A 85 -11.38 12.87 8.90
C LYS A 85 -11.45 12.49 7.43
N THR A 86 -11.90 11.28 7.14
CA THR A 86 -12.24 10.83 5.78
C THR A 86 -13.75 10.75 5.55
N ASN A 87 -14.14 10.97 4.30
CA ASN A 87 -15.53 10.93 3.85
C ASN A 87 -15.88 9.57 3.22
N VAL A 88 -14.89 8.89 2.64
CA VAL A 88 -15.04 7.55 2.08
C VAL A 88 -14.71 6.48 3.13
N ASP A 89 -15.53 5.44 3.13
CA ASP A 89 -15.33 4.22 3.89
C ASP A 89 -14.50 3.21 3.08
N LEU A 90 -13.54 2.54 3.72
CA LEU A 90 -12.74 1.46 3.12
C LEU A 90 -13.62 0.37 2.51
N ASP A 91 -14.69 -0.03 3.21
CA ASP A 91 -15.62 -1.06 2.74
C ASP A 91 -16.44 -0.58 1.53
N ALA A 92 -16.66 0.72 1.39
CA ALA A 92 -17.37 1.30 0.26
C ALA A 92 -16.50 1.39 -1.01
N LEU A 93 -15.17 1.37 -0.87
CA LEU A 93 -14.24 1.42 -2.01
C LEU A 93 -14.52 0.29 -3.00
N ARG A 94 -14.82 -0.91 -2.50
CA ARG A 94 -15.15 -2.05 -3.35
C ARG A 94 -16.37 -1.76 -4.23
N GLY A 95 -17.46 -1.26 -3.65
CA GLY A 95 -18.68 -0.95 -4.40
C GLY A 95 -18.45 0.15 -5.44
N ILE A 96 -17.75 1.23 -5.05
CA ILE A 96 -17.40 2.33 -5.98
C ILE A 96 -16.60 1.80 -7.18
N LEU A 97 -15.64 0.90 -6.92
CA LEU A 97 -14.82 0.31 -7.97
C LEU A 97 -15.60 -0.68 -8.83
N GLU A 98 -16.42 -1.53 -8.24
CA GLU A 98 -17.25 -2.50 -8.98
C GLU A 98 -18.26 -1.79 -9.90
N ASP A 99 -18.83 -0.67 -9.47
CA ASP A 99 -19.75 0.12 -10.30
C ASP A 99 -19.02 0.80 -11.48
N GLU A 100 -17.84 1.37 -11.23
CA GLU A 100 -17.01 1.93 -12.30
C GLU A 100 -16.47 0.85 -13.26
N MET A 101 -16.15 -0.35 -12.76
CA MET A 101 -15.77 -1.50 -13.58
C MET A 101 -16.90 -1.92 -14.52
N LYS A 102 -18.14 -1.99 -14.03
CA LYS A 102 -19.33 -2.27 -14.86
C LYS A 102 -19.50 -1.22 -15.96
N ASN A 103 -19.36 0.07 -15.62
CA ASN A 103 -19.43 1.17 -16.59
C ASN A 103 -18.38 1.03 -17.71
N ARG A 104 -17.24 0.40 -17.42
CA ARG A 104 -16.14 0.15 -18.36
C ARG A 104 -16.15 -1.26 -18.98
N SER A 105 -17.24 -2.01 -18.80
CA SER A 105 -17.37 -3.40 -19.30
C SER A 105 -16.27 -4.35 -18.81
N ILE A 106 -15.78 -4.14 -17.58
CA ILE A 106 -14.82 -5.04 -16.91
C ILE A 106 -15.63 -6.05 -16.10
N SER A 107 -15.57 -7.33 -16.49
CA SER A 107 -16.32 -8.42 -15.85
C SER A 107 -15.56 -9.19 -14.79
N ASP A 108 -14.27 -8.87 -14.58
CA ASP A 108 -13.44 -9.54 -13.59
C ASP A 108 -13.87 -9.23 -12.15
N GLU A 109 -13.60 -10.18 -11.25
CA GLU A 109 -13.86 -9.99 -9.83
C GLU A 109 -12.63 -9.41 -9.12
N ILE A 110 -12.86 -8.49 -8.18
CA ILE A 110 -11.81 -7.99 -7.30
C ILE A 110 -11.50 -9.02 -6.22
N LYS A 111 -10.28 -9.54 -6.21
CA LYS A 111 -9.79 -10.50 -5.19
C LYS A 111 -9.11 -9.80 -4.01
N LYS A 112 -8.37 -8.73 -4.28
CA LYS A 112 -7.64 -7.96 -3.27
C LYS A 112 -7.65 -6.49 -3.61
N ILE A 113 -7.77 -5.64 -2.60
CA ILE A 113 -7.65 -4.18 -2.72
C ILE A 113 -6.47 -3.72 -1.88
N ILE A 114 -5.54 -3.00 -2.49
CA ILE A 114 -4.47 -2.27 -1.82
C ILE A 114 -4.82 -0.79 -1.94
N ALA A 115 -5.29 -0.19 -0.86
CA ALA A 115 -5.74 1.20 -0.82
C ALA A 115 -4.78 2.05 0.02
N VAL A 116 -4.40 3.21 -0.53
CA VAL A 116 -3.56 4.20 0.16
C VAL A 116 -4.27 5.53 0.12
N ILE A 117 -4.63 6.06 1.29
CA ILE A 117 -5.12 7.44 1.40
C ILE A 117 -3.97 8.37 1.71
N GLN A 118 -3.88 9.47 0.99
CA GLN A 118 -2.87 10.50 1.15
C GLN A 118 -3.42 11.86 0.70
N THR A 119 -2.83 12.94 1.19
CA THR A 119 -3.09 14.28 0.66
C THR A 119 -2.15 14.54 -0.51
N ILE A 120 -2.71 14.84 -1.69
CA ILE A 120 -1.98 15.25 -2.89
C ILE A 120 -2.56 16.57 -3.35
N GLU A 121 -1.73 17.62 -3.41
CA GLU A 121 -2.12 18.96 -3.86
C GLU A 121 -3.32 19.51 -3.07
N GLY A 122 -3.29 19.32 -1.74
CA GLY A 122 -4.36 19.73 -0.83
C GLY A 122 -5.63 18.87 -0.88
N ARG A 123 -5.69 17.81 -1.69
CA ARG A 123 -6.85 16.92 -1.81
C ARG A 123 -6.56 15.53 -1.23
N LYS A 124 -7.53 14.96 -0.53
CA LYS A 124 -7.44 13.58 -0.03
C LYS A 124 -7.80 12.61 -1.15
N VAL A 125 -6.81 11.84 -1.59
CA VAL A 125 -6.96 10.90 -2.71
C VAL A 125 -6.66 9.48 -2.23
N TRP A 126 -7.62 8.59 -2.48
CA TRP A 126 -7.45 7.15 -2.35
C TRP A 126 -6.78 6.62 -3.61
N THR A 127 -5.52 6.22 -3.51
CA THR A 127 -4.80 5.48 -4.55
C THR A 127 -5.03 4.00 -4.32
N ILE A 128 -5.67 3.32 -5.27
CA ILE A 128 -6.13 1.95 -5.11
C ILE A 128 -5.52 1.08 -6.20
N ASN A 129 -4.99 -0.07 -5.82
CA ASN A 129 -4.60 -1.13 -6.73
C ASN A 129 -5.42 -2.37 -6.41
N CYS A 130 -6.24 -2.82 -7.34
CA CYS A 130 -7.07 -4.01 -7.21
C CYS A 130 -6.42 -5.15 -7.97
N VAL A 131 -6.24 -6.29 -7.31
CA VAL A 131 -5.89 -7.55 -7.98
C VAL A 131 -7.17 -8.21 -8.44
N LEU A 132 -7.28 -8.43 -9.74
CA LEU A 132 -8.45 -9.04 -10.39
C LEU A 132 -8.29 -10.56 -10.54
N SER A 133 -9.41 -11.27 -10.70
CA SER A 133 -9.44 -12.72 -10.99
C SER A 133 -8.62 -13.11 -12.22
N GLY A 134 -8.55 -12.25 -13.24
CA GLY A 134 -7.80 -12.46 -14.47
C GLY A 134 -6.28 -12.25 -14.40
N MET A 135 -5.68 -12.15 -13.21
CA MET A 135 -4.26 -11.77 -13.02
C MET A 135 -3.90 -10.39 -13.58
N GLU A 136 -4.87 -9.47 -13.59
CA GLU A 136 -4.65 -8.07 -13.93
C GLU A 136 -4.70 -7.19 -12.69
N ILE A 137 -4.03 -6.04 -12.76
CA ILE A 137 -4.07 -5.01 -11.74
C ILE A 137 -4.89 -3.84 -12.27
N LEU A 138 -5.95 -3.50 -11.56
CA LEU A 138 -6.70 -2.28 -11.80
C LEU A 138 -6.17 -1.19 -10.87
N LYS A 139 -5.55 -0.16 -11.42
CA LYS A 139 -5.16 1.02 -10.66
C LYS A 139 -6.26 2.05 -10.76
N ALA A 140 -6.72 2.58 -9.63
CA ALA A 140 -7.73 3.62 -9.59
C ALA A 140 -7.33 4.71 -8.59
N HIS A 141 -7.75 5.94 -8.86
CA HIS A 141 -7.68 7.04 -7.91
C HIS A 141 -9.10 7.50 -7.60
N VAL A 142 -9.47 7.53 -6.32
CA VAL A 142 -10.79 7.95 -5.86
C VAL A 142 -10.63 9.18 -4.99
N ASP A 143 -11.38 10.23 -5.30
CA ASP A 143 -11.40 11.45 -4.49
C ASP A 143 -12.21 11.22 -3.22
N ASP A 144 -11.65 11.52 -2.05
CA ASP A 144 -12.33 11.28 -0.77
C ASP A 144 -13.56 12.19 -0.61
N GLU A 145 -13.52 13.42 -1.13
CA GLU A 145 -14.60 14.39 -0.94
C GLU A 145 -15.82 14.10 -1.81
N SER A 146 -15.62 13.98 -3.12
CA SER A 146 -16.68 13.72 -4.10
C SER A 146 -17.05 12.23 -4.22
N LYS A 147 -16.22 11.32 -3.70
CA LYS A 147 -16.36 9.86 -3.84
C LYS A 147 -16.33 9.37 -5.29
N THR A 148 -15.81 10.20 -6.19
CA THR A 148 -15.73 9.89 -7.63
C THR A 148 -14.40 9.24 -7.99
N VAL A 149 -14.43 8.37 -8.99
CA VAL A 149 -13.21 7.78 -9.56
C VAL A 149 -12.57 8.82 -10.49
N LEU A 150 -11.45 9.40 -10.07
CA LEU A 150 -10.70 10.40 -10.84
C LEU A 150 -9.99 9.78 -12.05
N SER A 151 -9.47 8.56 -11.88
CA SER A 151 -8.84 7.81 -12.96
C SER A 151 -8.89 6.32 -12.66
N MET A 152 -8.90 5.51 -13.71
CA MET A 152 -8.86 4.06 -13.62
C MET A 152 -8.13 3.49 -14.85
N GLU A 153 -7.11 2.69 -14.60
CA GLU A 153 -6.19 2.13 -15.58
C GLU A 153 -6.04 0.63 -15.33
N ARG A 154 -6.12 -0.19 -16.38
CA ARG A 154 -5.76 -1.61 -16.31
C ARG A 154 -4.28 -1.75 -16.66
N ALA A 155 -3.54 -2.45 -15.82
CA ALA A 155 -2.17 -2.85 -16.06
C ALA A 155 -2.04 -4.36 -15.90
N SER A 156 -1.26 -5.00 -16.75
CA SER A 156 -0.92 -6.41 -16.55
C SER A 156 0.08 -6.53 -15.39
N VAL A 157 -0.07 -7.57 -14.55
CA VAL A 157 0.93 -7.91 -13.52
C VAL A 157 2.33 -8.06 -14.13
N VAL A 158 2.43 -8.51 -15.39
CA VAL A 158 3.70 -8.64 -16.13
C VAL A 158 4.35 -7.28 -16.39
N GLU A 159 3.60 -6.23 -16.65
CA GLU A 159 4.14 -4.88 -16.81
C GLU A 159 4.63 -4.30 -15.49
N PHE A 160 3.95 -4.61 -14.39
CA PHE A 160 4.39 -4.22 -13.06
C PHE A 160 5.71 -4.92 -12.69
N LEU A 161 5.83 -6.23 -12.97
CA LEU A 161 7.07 -6.99 -12.80
C LEU A 161 8.24 -6.48 -13.66
N LYS A 162 7.97 -5.93 -14.84
CA LYS A 162 8.99 -5.29 -15.70
C LYS A 162 9.42 -3.91 -15.19
N LYS A 163 8.56 -3.19 -14.46
CA LYS A 163 8.85 -1.88 -13.87
C LYS A 163 9.54 -1.97 -12.51
N ILE A 164 9.47 -3.11 -11.85
CA ILE A 164 10.39 -3.43 -10.76
C ILE A 164 11.78 -3.58 -11.40
N PRO A 165 12.80 -2.82 -10.98
CA PRO A 165 14.15 -2.99 -11.51
C PRO A 165 14.65 -4.38 -11.13
N MET A 166 14.39 -5.38 -11.97
CA MET A 166 15.30 -6.50 -12.10
C MET A 166 16.52 -5.91 -12.78
N ASN A 167 17.53 -5.56 -11.98
CA ASN A 167 18.84 -5.22 -12.51
C ASN A 167 19.23 -6.35 -13.49
N PRO A 168 19.22 -6.10 -14.81
CA PRO A 168 19.82 -7.04 -15.73
C PRO A 168 21.30 -6.97 -15.40
N ALA A 169 21.91 -8.12 -15.12
CA ALA A 169 23.35 -8.19 -14.95
C ALA A 169 24.04 -7.47 -16.12
N GLY A 170 24.72 -6.36 -15.82
CA GLY A 170 25.70 -5.72 -16.70
C GLY A 170 25.25 -4.42 -17.41
N GLN A 171 25.26 -3.28 -16.70
CA GLN A 171 26.14 -2.11 -16.97
C GLN A 171 25.73 -0.89 -16.10
N PRO A 172 26.67 0.02 -15.79
CA PRO A 172 26.59 0.84 -14.58
C PRO A 172 25.90 2.18 -14.81
N ALA A 173 24.97 2.54 -13.92
CA ALA A 173 24.56 3.92 -13.70
C ALA A 173 24.72 4.28 -12.21
N LYS A 174 25.70 5.15 -11.99
CA LYS A 174 26.06 5.95 -10.80
C LYS A 174 24.95 6.12 -9.75
N THR A 175 25.11 5.44 -8.60
CA THR A 175 25.47 5.96 -7.27
C THR A 175 25.28 4.80 -6.29
N GLU A 176 26.35 4.40 -5.60
CA GLU A 176 26.43 3.14 -4.83
C GLU A 176 25.42 3.08 -3.66
N PRO A 177 24.48 2.12 -3.64
CA PRO A 177 23.88 1.64 -2.41
C PRO A 177 24.92 0.78 -1.66
N SER A 178 24.94 0.86 -0.32
CA SER A 178 25.90 0.07 0.46
C SER A 178 25.69 -1.43 0.21
N LYS A 179 26.77 -2.22 0.15
CA LYS A 179 26.71 -3.68 -0.10
C LYS A 179 25.73 -4.43 0.82
N LYS A 180 25.50 -3.91 2.05
CA LYS A 180 24.55 -4.49 3.00
C LYS A 180 23.08 -4.27 2.62
N ASP A 181 22.76 -3.13 1.99
CA ASP A 181 21.40 -2.81 1.56
C ASP A 181 21.02 -3.60 0.31
N ILE A 182 21.99 -3.83 -0.58
CA ILE A 182 21.82 -4.66 -1.78
C ILE A 182 21.59 -6.12 -1.38
N ASP A 183 22.37 -6.66 -0.45
CA ASP A 183 22.19 -8.04 0.04
C ASP A 183 20.84 -8.23 0.76
N ALA A 184 20.39 -7.23 1.53
CA ALA A 184 19.09 -7.30 2.21
C ALA A 184 17.91 -7.25 1.22
N GLN A 185 18.00 -6.41 0.18
CA GLN A 185 16.98 -6.31 -0.87
C GLN A 185 16.95 -7.54 -1.78
N LEU A 186 18.11 -8.10 -2.14
CA LEU A 186 18.21 -9.36 -2.88
C LEU A 186 17.58 -10.51 -2.09
N LYS A 187 17.84 -10.58 -0.77
CA LYS A 187 17.28 -11.63 0.08
C LYS A 187 15.76 -11.51 0.24
N GLN A 188 15.22 -10.29 0.30
CA GLN A 188 13.77 -10.06 0.29
C GLN A 188 13.14 -10.38 -1.06
N LEU A 189 13.81 -10.06 -2.17
CA LEU A 189 13.34 -10.37 -3.53
C LEU A 189 13.35 -11.87 -3.82
N ASP A 190 14.36 -12.60 -3.37
CA ASP A 190 14.42 -14.05 -3.50
C ASP A 190 13.34 -14.73 -2.65
N GLN A 191 13.11 -14.24 -1.42
CA GLN A 191 12.00 -14.73 -0.59
C GLN A 191 10.63 -14.45 -1.24
N LEU A 192 10.44 -13.27 -1.83
CA LEU A 192 9.18 -12.91 -2.48
C LEU A 192 8.95 -13.74 -3.76
N LYS A 193 10.00 -13.95 -4.57
CA LYS A 193 9.96 -14.81 -5.76
C LYS A 193 9.66 -16.26 -5.39
N GLU A 194 10.29 -16.78 -4.34
CA GLU A 194 10.06 -18.16 -3.91
C GLU A 194 8.64 -18.37 -3.36
N VAL A 195 8.06 -17.37 -2.69
CA VAL A 195 6.65 -17.39 -2.25
C VAL A 195 5.71 -17.34 -3.46
N LEU A 196 5.96 -16.46 -4.43
CA LEU A 196 5.15 -16.33 -5.64
C LEU A 196 5.21 -17.60 -6.51
N GLU A 197 6.39 -18.22 -6.67
CA GLU A 197 6.56 -19.49 -7.38
C GLU A 197 5.83 -20.63 -6.67
N LYS A 198 5.91 -20.70 -5.34
CA LYS A 198 5.18 -21.72 -4.54
C LYS A 198 3.67 -21.53 -4.61
N GLU A 199 3.17 -20.30 -4.61
CA GLU A 199 1.74 -20.02 -4.80
C GLU A 199 1.27 -20.34 -6.21
N LYS A 200 2.04 -19.94 -7.22
CA LYS A 200 1.76 -20.26 -8.63
C LYS A 200 1.68 -21.78 -8.85
N ALA A 201 2.64 -22.54 -8.31
CA ALA A 201 2.62 -24.00 -8.40
C ALA A 201 1.44 -24.65 -7.65
N LYS A 202 0.98 -24.05 -6.54
CA LYS A 202 -0.23 -24.51 -5.82
C LYS A 202 -1.50 -24.24 -6.60
N LEU A 203 -1.59 -23.07 -7.26
CA LEU A 203 -2.73 -22.69 -8.10
C LEU A 203 -2.79 -23.57 -9.37
N GLU A 204 -1.66 -23.87 -9.99
CA GLU A 204 -1.58 -24.78 -11.15
C GLU A 204 -1.94 -26.23 -10.80
N LYS A 205 -1.62 -26.69 -9.57
CA LYS A 205 -2.04 -28.03 -9.11
C LYS A 205 -3.53 -28.11 -8.75
N LYS A 206 -4.16 -27.00 -8.34
CA LYS A 206 -5.60 -26.94 -8.06
C LYS A 206 -6.45 -26.83 -9.33
N THR A 207 -5.91 -26.31 -10.42
CA THR A 207 -6.60 -26.20 -11.72
C THR A 207 -6.49 -27.46 -12.58
N LYS A 208 -5.62 -28.42 -12.22
CA LYS A 208 -5.45 -29.73 -12.89
C LYS A 208 -6.14 -30.91 -12.18
N LYS A 209 -6.93 -30.67 -11.14
CA LYS A 209 -7.81 -31.65 -10.49
C LYS A 209 -9.25 -31.26 -10.72
#